data_AF-A0AAJ0FDV5-F1
#
_entry.id   AF-A0AAJ0FDV5-F1
#
_cell.length_a   1.000
_cell.length_b   1.000
_cell.length_c   1.000
_cell.angle_alpha   90.00
_cell.angle_beta   90.00
_cell.angle_gamma   90.00
#
_symmetry.space_group_name_H-M   'P 1'
#
loop_
_entity.id
_entity.type
_entity.pdbx_description
1 polymer ?
#
loop_
_entity_poly.entity_id
_entity_poly.type
_entity_poly.pdbx_seq_one_letter_code
_entity_poly.pdbx_strand_id
1 'polypeptide(L)'
;MEDTDSAHQSATDSPATVTSSPQPGQTSSKKQKPQRPPQAQKQKPHVPKKEVRILMLHGYTQSGPLFRAKTRALEKLLAKVLAPLNLVPVLLYPTAPNRLSPRDIPGFEVRSPQSEEGDEEEDGEIDSWAWFRKDEATGSYRLLEEGMSTLAEAMREGGLARLEEGESGGNGVDGVVGFSQGGTMAAMLASAMEEGRGDGKEEEGWVRTVREANGGRPLRFAVVYSGFWAVPAELGWLYEPKIRTPTLHFLGSLDTVVEEGRSRALVERCEDPVVVVHPGGHYVPVSKEWVMPLAGFIRKCLETGSSSS
;
A
#
# COMPACT_ATOMS: atom_id res chain seq x y z
N MET A 1 59.94 14.93 3.80
CA MET A 1 59.11 13.72 3.59
C MET A 1 57.81 14.22 3.00
N GLU A 2 57.88 14.84 1.83
CA GLU A 2 57.91 14.24 0.48
C GLU A 2 56.50 13.82 0.03
N ASP A 3 55.92 14.74 -0.75
CA ASP A 3 54.90 14.55 -1.77
C ASP A 3 55.56 14.12 -3.11
N THR A 4 54.70 13.71 -4.06
CA THR A 4 54.87 13.53 -5.53
C THR A 4 55.49 12.20 -5.99
N ASP A 5 55.25 11.61 -7.17
CA ASP A 5 54.46 11.95 -8.37
C ASP A 5 54.30 10.70 -9.29
N SER A 6 53.27 10.75 -10.15
CA SER A 6 53.12 10.30 -11.56
C SER A 6 53.85 9.08 -12.20
N ALA A 7 52.99 8.19 -12.74
CA ALA A 7 52.71 7.86 -14.17
C ALA A 7 53.79 7.47 -15.23
N HIS A 8 53.29 6.66 -16.20
CA HIS A 8 53.78 6.29 -17.56
C HIS A 8 54.79 5.10 -17.66
N GLN A 9 54.79 4.20 -18.67
CA GLN A 9 54.21 4.15 -20.03
C GLN A 9 54.34 2.70 -20.64
N SER A 10 53.54 2.37 -21.68
CA SER A 10 53.75 1.53 -22.92
C SER A 10 54.87 0.47 -23.02
N ALA A 11 54.91 -0.59 -23.85
CA ALA A 11 54.11 -1.29 -24.87
C ALA A 11 54.95 -2.50 -25.38
N THR A 12 54.40 -3.28 -26.34
CA THR A 12 55.04 -4.33 -27.21
C THR A 12 55.36 -5.67 -26.51
N ASP A 13 55.34 -6.86 -27.12
CA ASP A 13 55.23 -7.34 -28.51
C ASP A 13 54.79 -8.83 -28.47
N SER A 14 54.15 -9.34 -29.53
CA SER A 14 54.02 -10.80 -29.81
C SER A 14 55.24 -11.25 -30.64
N PRO A 15 55.39 -12.49 -31.19
CA PRO A 15 54.63 -13.75 -31.08
C PRO A 15 55.55 -14.99 -30.84
N ALA A 16 54.99 -16.20 -30.70
CA ALA A 16 55.51 -17.42 -31.37
C ALA A 16 54.72 -18.69 -30.98
N THR A 17 54.21 -19.36 -32.01
CA THR A 17 53.57 -20.67 -32.04
C THR A 17 54.64 -21.78 -32.05
N VAL A 18 54.53 -22.83 -31.22
CA VAL A 18 55.18 -24.12 -31.50
C VAL A 18 54.24 -25.28 -31.12
N THR A 19 54.09 -26.16 -32.10
CA THR A 19 53.22 -27.31 -32.23
C THR A 19 53.74 -28.60 -31.59
N SER A 20 52.81 -29.36 -31.00
CA SER A 20 52.62 -30.83 -30.98
C SER A 20 53.82 -31.80 -30.87
N SER A 21 53.73 -32.75 -29.91
CA SER A 21 53.67 -34.20 -30.19
C SER A 21 53.22 -35.01 -28.95
N PRO A 22 52.42 -36.08 -29.09
CA PRO A 22 51.85 -36.86 -27.99
C PRO A 22 52.61 -38.17 -27.69
N GLN A 23 52.51 -38.69 -26.46
CA GLN A 23 52.87 -40.07 -26.11
C GLN A 23 51.66 -40.86 -25.57
N PRO A 24 51.56 -42.19 -25.82
CA PRO A 24 50.34 -42.96 -25.62
C PRO A 24 50.37 -43.93 -24.41
N GLY A 25 49.20 -44.07 -23.77
CA GLY A 25 48.58 -45.36 -23.45
C GLY A 25 49.01 -46.11 -22.17
N GLN A 26 48.03 -46.31 -21.26
CA GLN A 26 47.56 -47.61 -20.69
C GLN A 26 46.73 -47.32 -19.41
N THR A 27 45.41 -47.23 -19.50
CA THR A 27 44.38 -48.28 -19.32
C THR A 27 44.47 -49.07 -18.00
N SER A 28 43.58 -48.78 -17.06
CA SER A 28 43.08 -49.75 -16.08
C SER A 28 41.56 -49.61 -15.93
N SER A 29 40.86 -50.69 -16.23
CA SER A 29 39.41 -50.81 -16.36
C SER A 29 38.75 -51.24 -15.04
N LYS A 30 37.78 -50.47 -14.55
CA LYS A 30 36.85 -50.89 -13.49
C LYS A 30 35.41 -50.87 -14.03
N LYS A 31 34.73 -52.01 -13.88
CA LYS A 31 33.36 -52.30 -14.35
C LYS A 31 32.32 -51.35 -13.74
N GLN A 32 31.51 -50.70 -14.58
CA GLN A 32 30.33 -49.93 -14.18
C GLN A 32 29.07 -50.81 -14.10
N LYS A 33 28.26 -50.64 -13.04
CA LYS A 33 26.87 -51.13 -12.95
C LYS A 33 25.95 -50.28 -13.84
N PRO A 34 24.89 -50.84 -14.44
CA PRO A 34 24.00 -50.09 -15.32
C PRO A 34 23.20 -49.04 -14.54
N GLN A 35 23.37 -47.76 -14.89
CA GLN A 35 22.56 -46.64 -14.40
C GLN A 35 21.24 -46.58 -15.17
N ARG A 36 20.13 -46.41 -14.45
CA ARG A 36 18.81 -46.08 -15.04
C ARG A 36 18.89 -44.70 -15.73
N PRO A 37 18.26 -44.50 -16.89
CA PRO A 37 18.30 -43.20 -17.56
C PRO A 37 17.64 -42.12 -16.70
N PRO A 38 18.17 -40.89 -16.67
CA PRO A 38 17.59 -39.80 -15.91
C PRO A 38 16.21 -39.45 -16.47
N GLN A 39 15.18 -39.49 -15.62
CA GLN A 39 13.86 -38.97 -15.95
C GLN A 39 13.97 -37.45 -16.13
N ALA A 40 13.71 -36.97 -17.34
CA ALA A 40 13.56 -35.55 -17.62
C ALA A 40 12.43 -34.99 -16.73
N GLN A 41 12.79 -34.18 -15.74
CA GLN A 41 11.84 -33.37 -15.00
C GLN A 41 11.21 -32.38 -15.99
N LYS A 42 9.98 -32.64 -16.41
CA LYS A 42 9.17 -31.65 -17.12
C LYS A 42 9.02 -30.44 -16.20
N GLN A 43 9.77 -29.37 -16.49
CA GLN A 43 9.55 -28.07 -15.86
C GLN A 43 8.10 -27.67 -16.15
N LYS A 44 7.31 -27.50 -15.09
CA LYS A 44 5.96 -26.95 -15.22
C LYS A 44 6.09 -25.53 -15.79
N PRO A 45 5.22 -25.10 -16.72
CA PRO A 45 5.25 -23.75 -17.25
C PRO A 45 5.15 -22.75 -16.08
N HIS A 46 6.09 -21.82 -16.01
CA HIS A 46 6.09 -20.74 -15.04
C HIS A 46 5.01 -19.74 -15.45
N VAL A 47 3.83 -19.84 -14.84
CA VAL A 47 2.82 -18.78 -14.96
C VAL A 47 3.32 -17.61 -14.10
N PRO A 48 3.59 -16.43 -14.68
CA PRO A 48 4.03 -15.28 -13.91
C PRO A 48 2.93 -14.88 -12.92
N LYS A 49 3.33 -14.61 -11.67
CA LYS A 49 2.38 -14.18 -10.64
C LYS A 49 1.93 -12.76 -10.92
N LYS A 50 0.63 -12.49 -10.81
CA LYS A 50 0.05 -11.15 -10.97
C LYS A 50 0.09 -10.40 -9.65
N GLU A 51 0.77 -9.27 -9.62
CA GLU A 51 0.77 -8.39 -8.45
C GLU A 51 -0.57 -7.67 -8.29
N VAL A 52 -0.96 -7.44 -7.05
CA VAL A 52 -2.12 -6.63 -6.65
C VAL A 52 -1.62 -5.53 -5.73
N ARG A 53 -1.61 -4.28 -6.20
CA ARG A 53 -1.06 -3.14 -5.44
C ARG A 53 -2.14 -2.50 -4.59
N ILE A 54 -1.88 -2.34 -3.29
CA ILE A 54 -2.85 -1.87 -2.32
C ILE A 54 -2.24 -0.78 -1.45
N LEU A 55 -2.84 0.42 -1.46
CA LEU A 55 -2.53 1.46 -0.49
C LEU A 55 -3.10 1.07 0.88
N MET A 56 -2.31 1.22 1.94
CA MET A 56 -2.66 0.88 3.32
C MET A 56 -2.61 2.14 4.19
N LEU A 57 -3.77 2.73 4.46
CA LEU A 57 -3.90 4.05 5.10
C LEU A 57 -4.15 3.92 6.60
N HIS A 58 -3.23 4.45 7.40
CA HIS A 58 -3.29 4.39 8.86
C HIS A 58 -4.36 5.33 9.46
N GLY A 59 -4.72 5.10 10.73
CA GLY A 59 -5.64 5.97 11.48
C GLY A 59 -4.97 7.22 12.05
N TYR A 60 -5.77 8.11 12.67
CA TYR A 60 -5.26 9.27 13.40
C TYR A 60 -4.27 8.85 14.50
N THR A 61 -3.25 9.67 14.78
CA THR A 61 -2.13 9.38 15.71
C THR A 61 -1.33 8.10 15.38
N GLN A 62 -1.25 7.74 14.10
CA GLN A 62 -0.42 6.61 13.64
C GLN A 62 0.52 7.07 12.52
N SER A 63 1.38 6.16 12.09
CA SER A 63 2.28 6.30 10.95
C SER A 63 2.17 5.07 10.05
N GLY A 64 2.69 5.16 8.82
CA GLY A 64 2.77 4.01 7.90
C GLY A 64 3.53 2.82 8.51
N PRO A 65 4.73 2.99 9.07
CA PRO A 65 5.48 1.93 9.75
C PRO A 65 4.70 1.29 10.91
N LEU A 66 4.07 2.11 11.76
CA LEU A 66 3.26 1.59 12.88
C LEU A 66 2.06 0.79 12.37
N PHE A 67 1.38 1.27 11.34
CA PHE A 67 0.25 0.56 10.76
C PHE A 67 0.67 -0.77 10.17
N ARG A 68 1.77 -0.81 9.42
CA ARG A 68 2.36 -2.06 8.91
C ARG A 68 2.72 -3.05 10.03
N ALA A 69 3.28 -2.55 11.13
CA ALA A 69 3.57 -3.40 12.29
C ALA A 69 2.29 -4.02 12.87
N LYS A 70 1.22 -3.21 13.04
CA LYS A 70 -0.09 -3.66 13.55
C LYS A 70 -0.80 -4.64 12.59
N THR A 71 -0.64 -4.48 11.29
CA THR A 71 -1.29 -5.33 10.27
C THR A 71 -0.40 -6.45 9.73
N ARG A 72 0.77 -6.71 10.34
CA ARG A 72 1.73 -7.70 9.82
C ARG A 72 1.16 -9.11 9.70
N ALA A 73 0.28 -9.52 10.63
CA ALA A 73 -0.39 -10.81 10.56
C ALA A 73 -1.39 -10.88 9.38
N LEU A 74 -2.12 -9.79 9.12
CA LEU A 74 -3.00 -9.65 7.96
C LEU A 74 -2.19 -9.73 6.66
N GLU A 75 -1.07 -9.01 6.54
CA GLU A 75 -0.18 -9.06 5.36
C GLU A 75 0.24 -10.50 5.02
N LYS A 76 0.73 -11.25 6.03
CA LYS A 76 1.15 -12.64 5.85
C LYS A 76 0.00 -13.56 5.45
N LEU A 77 -1.16 -13.41 6.09
CA LEU A 77 -2.33 -14.23 5.81
C LEU A 77 -2.91 -13.92 4.43
N LEU A 78 -3.03 -12.65 4.07
CA LEU A 78 -3.53 -12.21 2.76
C LEU A 78 -2.65 -12.77 1.64
N ALA A 79 -1.31 -12.63 1.75
CA ALA A 79 -0.37 -13.21 0.79
C ALA A 79 -0.53 -14.74 0.67
N LYS A 80 -0.72 -15.43 1.80
CA LYS A 80 -0.95 -16.89 1.82
C LYS A 80 -2.26 -17.30 1.14
N VAL A 81 -3.33 -16.54 1.32
CA VAL A 81 -4.65 -16.83 0.74
C VAL A 81 -4.71 -16.49 -0.75
N LEU A 82 -4.00 -15.45 -1.19
CA LEU A 82 -3.93 -15.03 -2.58
C LEU A 82 -2.95 -15.86 -3.43
N ALA A 83 -1.93 -16.47 -2.82
CA ALA A 83 -0.90 -17.23 -3.54
C ALA A 83 -1.45 -18.39 -4.41
N PRO A 84 -2.42 -19.22 -3.98
CA PRO A 84 -3.04 -20.24 -4.82
C PRO A 84 -3.77 -19.70 -6.06
N LEU A 85 -4.08 -18.40 -6.09
CA LEU A 85 -4.75 -17.71 -7.19
C LEU A 85 -3.77 -17.04 -8.14
N ASN A 86 -2.46 -17.31 -8.00
CA ASN A 86 -1.39 -16.60 -8.70
C ASN A 86 -1.39 -15.08 -8.48
N LEU A 87 -1.95 -14.62 -7.35
CA LEU A 87 -1.98 -13.21 -6.95
C LEU A 87 -0.94 -12.94 -5.85
N VAL A 88 -0.22 -11.83 -5.96
CA VAL A 88 0.78 -11.38 -4.97
C VAL A 88 0.42 -9.98 -4.49
N PRO A 89 -0.01 -9.79 -3.23
CA PRO A 89 -0.31 -8.46 -2.74
C PRO A 89 1.00 -7.68 -2.52
N VAL A 90 1.04 -6.47 -3.06
CA VAL A 90 2.08 -5.46 -2.81
C VAL A 90 1.43 -4.35 -2.00
N LEU A 91 1.76 -4.30 -0.71
CA LEU A 91 1.14 -3.38 0.24
C LEU A 91 2.02 -2.13 0.44
N LEU A 92 1.46 -0.96 0.17
CA LEU A 92 2.13 0.33 0.28
C LEU A 92 1.62 1.04 1.54
N TYR A 93 2.50 1.39 2.47
CA TYR A 93 2.14 2.00 3.75
C TYR A 93 2.68 3.44 3.86
N PRO A 94 2.09 4.41 3.14
CA PRO A 94 2.48 5.81 3.29
C PRO A 94 2.16 6.32 4.69
N THR A 95 2.96 7.29 5.15
CA THR A 95 2.67 8.08 6.36
C THR A 95 1.98 9.37 5.93
N ALA A 96 0.91 9.73 6.62
CA ALA A 96 0.19 10.98 6.38
C ALA A 96 1.09 12.21 6.61
N PRO A 97 0.89 13.33 5.92
CA PRO A 97 1.85 14.44 5.93
C PRO A 97 1.74 15.34 7.16
N ASN A 98 0.61 15.32 7.88
CA ASN A 98 0.36 16.29 8.95
C ASN A 98 0.80 15.71 10.29
N ARG A 99 1.98 16.13 10.77
CA ARG A 99 2.48 15.74 12.09
C ARG A 99 1.65 16.38 13.20
N LEU A 100 1.40 15.62 14.26
CA LEU A 100 0.63 16.05 15.42
C LEU A 100 1.58 16.45 16.56
N SER A 101 1.28 17.57 17.20
CA SER A 101 1.90 17.93 18.48
C SER A 101 1.18 17.19 19.62
N PRO A 102 1.79 17.08 20.82
CA PRO A 102 1.12 16.47 21.96
C PRO A 102 -0.25 17.12 22.29
N ARG A 103 -0.41 18.42 22.02
CA ARG A 103 -1.66 19.17 22.22
C ARG A 103 -2.78 18.77 21.25
N ASP A 104 -2.43 18.17 20.11
CA ASP A 104 -3.38 17.70 19.10
C ASP A 104 -3.90 16.28 19.39
N ILE A 105 -3.37 15.60 20.42
CA ILE A 105 -3.71 14.21 20.75
C ILE A 105 -4.80 14.21 21.84
N PRO A 106 -6.01 13.71 21.54
CA PRO A 106 -7.08 13.60 22.53
C PRO A 106 -6.63 12.76 23.74
N GLY A 107 -6.77 13.32 24.95
CA GLY A 107 -6.41 12.64 26.19
C GLY A 107 -4.93 12.70 26.58
N PHE A 108 -4.10 13.49 25.88
CA PHE A 108 -2.73 13.74 26.32
C PHE A 108 -2.70 14.77 27.45
N GLU A 109 -2.37 14.33 28.67
CA GLU A 109 -2.11 15.22 29.80
C GLU A 109 -0.63 15.64 29.82
N VAL A 110 -0.37 16.94 29.76
CA VAL A 110 0.96 17.50 29.96
C VAL A 110 1.36 17.21 31.42
N ARG A 111 2.34 16.33 31.64
CA ARG A 111 2.93 16.16 32.97
C ARG A 111 3.53 17.51 33.38
N SER A 112 3.03 18.08 34.48
CA SER A 112 3.53 19.35 34.99
C SER A 112 5.03 19.26 35.30
N PRO A 113 5.84 20.29 35.01
CA PRO A 113 7.26 20.26 35.27
C PRO A 113 7.49 20.44 36.77
N GLN A 114 7.69 19.33 37.48
CA GLN A 114 8.32 19.31 38.80
C GLN A 114 9.57 18.44 38.74
N SER A 115 10.60 18.94 38.08
CA SER A 115 11.99 18.63 38.39
C SER A 115 12.89 19.66 37.73
N GLU A 116 13.89 20.05 38.50
CA GLU A 116 14.72 21.25 38.37
C GLU A 116 15.67 21.21 37.16
N GLU A 117 16.03 22.43 36.73
CA GLU A 117 17.25 22.82 36.04
C GLU A 117 17.71 21.98 34.83
N GLY A 118 17.47 22.55 33.64
CA GLY A 118 18.54 22.61 32.63
C GLY A 118 18.58 21.54 31.56
N ASP A 119 17.44 21.09 31.03
CA ASP A 119 17.39 20.43 29.72
C ASP A 119 16.51 21.25 28.78
N GLU A 120 17.12 21.71 27.68
CA GLU A 120 16.45 22.32 26.54
C GLU A 120 15.31 21.40 26.07
N GLU A 121 14.16 21.99 25.74
CA GLU A 121 12.91 21.33 25.38
C GLU A 121 13.08 20.29 24.24
N GLU A 122 13.46 19.06 24.58
CA GLU A 122 13.15 17.89 23.77
C GLU A 122 11.65 17.59 23.97
N ASP A 123 10.81 18.36 23.28
CA ASP A 123 9.42 17.99 23.02
C ASP A 123 9.47 16.71 22.18
N GLY A 124 9.59 15.57 22.89
CA GLY A 124 9.91 14.26 22.34
C GLY A 124 9.03 13.97 21.14
N GLU A 125 9.65 14.00 19.97
CA GLU A 125 9.06 13.87 18.65
C GLU A 125 8.08 12.67 18.56
N ILE A 126 6.79 12.89 18.84
CA ILE A 126 5.80 11.81 18.80
C ILE A 126 5.57 11.41 17.34
N ASP A 127 5.73 10.12 17.01
CA ASP A 127 5.42 9.55 15.69
C ASP A 127 3.90 9.42 15.49
N SER A 128 3.22 10.56 15.44
CA SER A 128 1.77 10.68 15.33
C SER A 128 1.40 11.61 14.19
N TRP A 129 0.62 11.09 13.24
CA TRP A 129 0.28 11.79 12.01
C TRP A 129 -1.21 11.73 11.72
N ALA A 130 -1.67 12.65 10.88
CA ALA A 130 -3.05 12.76 10.44
C ALA A 130 -3.14 13.06 8.94
N TRP A 131 -4.15 12.49 8.29
CA TRP A 131 -4.43 12.74 6.86
C TRP A 131 -5.07 14.11 6.61
N PHE A 132 -5.87 14.56 7.56
CA PHE A 132 -6.49 15.87 7.59
C PHE A 132 -6.73 16.25 9.06
N ARG A 133 -6.98 17.53 9.34
CA ARG A 133 -7.38 18.00 10.67
C ARG A 133 -8.78 18.58 10.62
N LYS A 134 -9.65 18.07 11.49
CA LYS A 134 -10.99 18.63 11.67
C LYS A 134 -10.89 19.90 12.51
N ASP A 135 -11.47 20.97 12.01
CA ASP A 135 -11.71 22.17 12.80
C ASP A 135 -13.03 21.99 13.56
N GLU A 136 -12.97 21.98 14.90
CA GLU A 136 -14.16 21.70 15.71
C GLU A 136 -15.20 22.84 15.70
N ALA A 137 -14.77 24.08 15.41
CA ALA A 137 -15.67 25.23 15.39
C ALA A 137 -16.48 25.29 14.09
N THR A 138 -15.85 25.00 12.97
CA THR A 138 -16.44 25.10 11.63
C THR A 138 -16.88 23.76 11.06
N GLY A 139 -16.36 22.65 11.59
CA GLY A 139 -16.53 21.31 11.05
C GLY A 139 -15.67 21.02 9.80
N SER A 140 -14.93 22.00 9.28
CA SER A 140 -14.14 21.90 8.05
C SER A 140 -12.94 20.95 8.20
N TYR A 141 -12.51 20.35 7.09
CA TYR A 141 -11.33 19.49 7.05
C TYR A 141 -10.15 20.24 6.45
N ARG A 142 -9.25 20.71 7.32
CA ARG A 142 -8.00 21.36 6.95
C ARG A 142 -6.97 20.31 6.55
N LEU A 143 -6.04 20.70 5.68
CA LEU A 143 -4.89 19.90 5.27
C LEU A 143 -5.23 18.60 4.51
N LEU A 144 -6.44 18.52 3.95
CA LEU A 144 -6.91 17.36 3.20
C LEU A 144 -6.18 17.19 1.87
N GLU A 145 -5.91 18.31 1.18
CA GLU A 145 -5.23 18.33 -0.12
C GLU A 145 -3.79 17.80 -0.02
N GLU A 146 -3.09 18.14 1.05
CA GLU A 146 -1.77 17.62 1.38
C GLU A 146 -1.85 16.10 1.59
N GLY A 147 -2.85 15.64 2.37
CA GLY A 147 -3.11 14.22 2.56
C GLY A 147 -3.32 13.47 1.24
N MET A 148 -4.14 14.01 0.34
CA MET A 148 -4.40 13.45 -0.99
C MET A 148 -3.16 13.50 -1.90
N SER A 149 -2.36 14.56 -1.80
CA SER A 149 -1.11 14.71 -2.56
C SER A 149 -0.07 13.65 -2.15
N THR A 150 0.08 13.36 -0.86
CA THR A 150 0.91 12.26 -0.37
C THR A 150 0.43 10.90 -0.88
N LEU A 151 -0.89 10.69 -1.00
CA LEU A 151 -1.42 9.47 -1.61
C LEU A 151 -1.09 9.38 -3.10
N ALA A 152 -1.16 10.49 -3.82
CA ALA A 152 -0.76 10.56 -5.23
C ALA A 152 0.72 10.25 -5.44
N GLU A 153 1.60 10.74 -4.58
CA GLU A 153 3.03 10.40 -4.58
C GLU A 153 3.25 8.91 -4.32
N ALA A 154 2.62 8.35 -3.29
CA ALA A 154 2.72 6.92 -2.99
C ALA A 154 2.23 6.02 -4.14
N MET A 155 1.19 6.43 -4.87
CA MET A 155 0.73 5.73 -6.07
C MET A 155 1.76 5.78 -7.19
N ARG A 156 2.38 6.95 -7.42
CA ARG A 156 3.43 7.12 -8.44
C ARG A 156 4.66 6.27 -8.11
N GLU A 157 5.16 6.33 -6.89
CA GLU A 157 6.31 5.53 -6.44
C GLU A 157 6.04 4.03 -6.53
N GLY A 158 4.85 3.60 -6.08
CA GLY A 158 4.43 2.20 -6.16
C GLY A 158 4.25 1.68 -7.59
N GLY A 159 3.96 2.58 -8.54
CA GLY A 159 3.82 2.27 -9.98
C GLY A 159 5.13 2.34 -10.77
N LEU A 160 6.05 3.22 -10.38
CA LEU A 160 7.39 3.36 -10.99
C LEU A 160 8.27 2.12 -10.82
N ALA A 161 8.05 1.32 -9.76
CA ALA A 161 8.77 0.08 -9.50
C ALA A 161 8.59 -1.03 -10.58
N ARG A 162 7.86 -0.75 -11.67
CA ARG A 162 7.47 -1.72 -12.70
C ARG A 162 7.85 -1.35 -14.13
N LEU A 163 8.60 -0.27 -14.34
CA LEU A 163 9.08 0.04 -15.68
C LEU A 163 10.19 -0.94 -16.09
N GLU A 164 9.81 -2.09 -16.65
CA GLU A 164 10.64 -2.77 -17.64
C GLU A 164 10.45 -2.07 -19.00
N GLU A 165 11.53 -1.90 -19.75
CA GLU A 165 11.51 -1.23 -21.05
C GLU A 165 10.54 -1.97 -22.01
N GLY A 166 9.47 -1.28 -22.43
CA GLY A 166 8.59 -1.73 -23.52
C GLY A 166 7.12 -1.99 -23.17
N GLU A 167 6.72 -1.99 -21.90
CA GLU A 167 5.30 -2.07 -21.53
C GLU A 167 4.67 -0.65 -21.47
N SER A 168 3.77 -0.36 -22.41
CA SER A 168 2.97 0.87 -22.38
C SER A 168 1.83 0.71 -21.36
N GLY A 169 2.08 1.08 -20.10
CA GLY A 169 1.06 1.10 -19.06
C GLY A 169 1.66 1.10 -17.66
N GLY A 170 2.01 2.28 -17.13
CA GLY A 170 2.44 2.42 -15.74
C GLY A 170 1.42 1.79 -14.79
N ASN A 171 1.85 0.81 -13.99
CA ASN A 171 0.95 0.05 -13.13
C ASN A 171 0.71 0.79 -11.81
N GLY A 172 -0.24 1.72 -11.81
CA GLY A 172 -0.79 2.31 -10.59
C GLY A 172 -1.44 1.28 -9.65
N VAL A 173 -2.10 1.73 -8.59
CA VAL A 173 -2.68 0.88 -7.54
C VAL A 173 -4.04 0.28 -7.95
N ASP A 174 -4.31 -0.95 -7.49
CA ASP A 174 -5.57 -1.65 -7.76
C ASP A 174 -6.66 -1.27 -6.76
N GLY A 175 -6.28 -0.95 -5.52
CA GLY A 175 -7.24 -0.64 -4.47
C GLY A 175 -6.61 0.01 -3.25
N VAL A 176 -7.46 0.34 -2.29
CA VAL A 176 -7.09 1.01 -1.04
C VAL A 176 -7.72 0.30 0.15
N VAL A 177 -6.97 0.21 1.24
CA VAL A 177 -7.42 -0.28 2.54
C VAL A 177 -7.11 0.81 3.55
N GLY A 178 -8.09 1.23 4.33
CA GLY A 178 -7.91 2.28 5.32
C GLY A 178 -8.50 1.94 6.68
N PHE A 179 -7.89 2.44 7.74
CA PHE A 179 -8.39 2.33 9.12
C PHE A 179 -8.75 3.69 9.72
N SER A 180 -9.91 3.81 10.35
CA SER A 180 -10.37 5.03 11.04
C SER A 180 -10.35 6.25 10.10
N GLN A 181 -9.57 7.29 10.42
CA GLN A 181 -9.31 8.41 9.51
C GLN A 181 -8.80 7.96 8.13
N GLY A 182 -7.91 6.97 8.08
CA GLY A 182 -7.46 6.35 6.83
C GLY A 182 -8.57 5.62 6.09
N GLY A 183 -9.57 5.08 6.79
CA GLY A 183 -10.77 4.47 6.20
C GLY A 183 -11.66 5.52 5.53
N THR A 184 -11.82 6.69 6.17
CA THR A 184 -12.47 7.86 5.56
C THR A 184 -11.72 8.33 4.32
N MET A 185 -10.39 8.45 4.39
CA MET A 185 -9.55 8.77 3.22
C MET A 185 -9.69 7.75 2.10
N ALA A 186 -9.74 6.46 2.42
CA ALA A 186 -9.91 5.39 1.44
C ALA A 186 -11.22 5.54 0.65
N ALA A 187 -12.33 5.85 1.34
CA ALA A 187 -13.61 6.11 0.70
C ALA A 187 -13.60 7.38 -0.15
N MET A 188 -13.04 8.48 0.36
CA MET A 188 -12.92 9.74 -0.39
C MET A 188 -12.05 9.58 -1.64
N LEU A 189 -10.90 8.91 -1.52
CA LEU A 189 -10.00 8.63 -2.65
C LEU A 189 -10.70 7.79 -3.70
N ALA A 190 -11.35 6.69 -3.29
CA ALA A 190 -12.09 5.83 -4.20
C ALA A 190 -13.17 6.60 -4.97
N SER A 191 -13.97 7.40 -4.27
CA SER A 191 -14.97 8.23 -4.92
C SER A 191 -14.35 9.24 -5.88
N ALA A 192 -13.31 9.98 -5.46
CA ALA A 192 -12.71 11.05 -6.27
C ALA A 192 -12.11 10.52 -7.58
N MET A 193 -11.63 9.28 -7.57
CA MET A 193 -11.04 8.62 -8.73
C MET A 193 -12.06 7.99 -9.69
N GLU A 194 -13.35 7.98 -9.36
CA GLU A 194 -14.38 7.49 -10.28
C GLU A 194 -14.54 8.40 -11.50
N GLU A 195 -14.75 7.79 -12.66
CA GLU A 195 -15.09 8.51 -13.90
C GLU A 195 -16.42 9.26 -13.75
N GLY A 196 -16.47 10.50 -14.24
CA GLY A 196 -17.68 11.35 -14.17
C GLY A 196 -18.05 11.79 -12.75
N ARG A 197 -17.17 11.58 -11.76
CA ARG A 197 -17.41 12.05 -10.40
C ARG A 197 -17.23 13.57 -10.32
N GLY A 198 -18.27 14.23 -9.81
CA GLY A 198 -18.27 15.64 -9.44
C GLY A 198 -18.24 16.54 -10.67
N ASP A 199 -19.41 16.93 -11.17
CA ASP A 199 -19.54 17.85 -12.30
C ASP A 199 -18.76 19.15 -12.03
N GLY A 200 -17.71 19.41 -12.81
CA GLY A 200 -16.84 20.57 -12.65
C GLY A 200 -15.85 20.52 -11.47
N LYS A 201 -15.83 19.42 -10.70
CA LYS A 201 -14.86 19.18 -9.61
C LYS A 201 -13.56 18.53 -10.08
N GLU A 202 -13.52 18.09 -11.33
CA GLU A 202 -12.34 17.52 -11.97
C GLU A 202 -11.16 18.50 -12.05
N GLU A 203 -11.46 19.80 -11.99
CA GLU A 203 -10.47 20.88 -11.98
C GLU A 203 -9.92 21.21 -10.58
N GLU A 204 -10.46 20.63 -9.50
CA GLU A 204 -9.84 20.76 -8.18
C GLU A 204 -8.45 20.10 -8.22
N GLY A 205 -7.42 20.85 -7.81
CA GLY A 205 -6.01 20.49 -7.98
C GLY A 205 -5.68 19.10 -7.43
N TRP A 206 -6.17 18.78 -6.22
CA TRP A 206 -5.93 17.47 -5.60
C TRP A 206 -6.66 16.32 -6.30
N VAL A 207 -7.87 16.53 -6.85
CA VAL A 207 -8.65 15.51 -7.55
C VAL A 207 -7.94 15.10 -8.84
N ARG A 208 -7.54 16.10 -9.62
CA ARG A 208 -6.71 15.89 -10.82
C ARG A 208 -5.42 15.14 -10.48
N THR A 209 -4.75 15.58 -9.41
CA THR A 209 -3.48 15.00 -8.95
C THR A 209 -3.60 13.50 -8.63
N VAL A 210 -4.64 13.07 -7.92
CA VAL A 210 -4.83 11.64 -7.59
C VAL A 210 -5.25 10.81 -8.80
N ARG A 211 -6.07 11.37 -9.72
CA ARG A 211 -6.46 10.69 -10.96
C ARG A 211 -5.26 10.46 -11.86
N GLU A 212 -4.46 11.50 -12.11
CA GLU A 212 -3.24 11.42 -12.93
C GLU A 212 -2.21 10.46 -12.32
N ALA A 213 -2.05 10.46 -10.99
CA ALA A 213 -1.15 9.54 -10.29
C ALA A 213 -1.47 8.06 -10.51
N ASN A 214 -2.73 7.71 -10.80
CA ASN A 214 -3.14 6.35 -11.14
C ASN A 214 -3.35 6.11 -12.65
N GLY A 215 -2.87 7.02 -13.50
CA GLY A 215 -3.00 6.96 -14.95
C GLY A 215 -4.45 7.13 -15.42
N GLY A 216 -5.27 7.89 -14.69
CA GLY A 216 -6.69 8.10 -14.96
C GLY A 216 -7.57 6.89 -14.61
N ARG A 217 -6.99 5.79 -14.10
CA ARG A 217 -7.75 4.58 -13.77
C ARG A 217 -8.42 4.71 -12.40
N PRO A 218 -9.71 4.37 -12.25
CA PRO A 218 -10.36 4.30 -10.95
C PRO A 218 -9.79 3.14 -10.12
N LEU A 219 -9.99 3.21 -8.80
CA LEU A 219 -9.71 2.06 -7.93
C LEU A 219 -10.72 0.94 -8.19
N ARG A 220 -10.24 -0.30 -8.14
CA ARG A 220 -11.07 -1.50 -8.35
C ARG A 220 -11.84 -1.89 -7.09
N PHE A 221 -11.37 -1.45 -5.93
CA PHE A 221 -12.02 -1.66 -4.65
C PHE A 221 -11.49 -0.69 -3.58
N ALA A 222 -12.31 -0.47 -2.55
CA ALA A 222 -11.90 0.17 -1.29
C ALA A 222 -12.33 -0.68 -0.09
N VAL A 223 -11.46 -0.79 0.90
CA VAL A 223 -11.75 -1.50 2.16
C VAL A 223 -11.63 -0.51 3.31
N VAL A 224 -12.68 -0.43 4.12
CA VAL A 224 -12.82 0.57 5.17
C VAL A 224 -12.97 -0.15 6.51
N TYR A 225 -11.98 0.00 7.39
CA TYR A 225 -12.05 -0.45 8.78
C TYR A 225 -12.39 0.72 9.70
N SER A 226 -13.52 0.67 10.41
CA SER A 226 -13.97 1.74 11.33
C SER A 226 -13.92 3.16 10.73
N GLY A 227 -14.16 3.30 9.42
CA GLY A 227 -14.20 4.60 8.76
C GLY A 227 -15.56 5.28 8.92
N PHE A 228 -15.62 6.55 8.57
CA PHE A 228 -16.82 7.39 8.60
C PHE A 228 -16.86 8.31 7.38
N TRP A 229 -18.02 8.82 7.00
CA TRP A 229 -18.13 9.78 5.89
C TRP A 229 -17.70 11.18 6.33
N ALA A 230 -17.16 11.95 5.38
CA ALA A 230 -16.74 13.33 5.61
C ALA A 230 -17.96 14.24 5.71
N VAL A 231 -18.12 14.92 6.85
CA VAL A 231 -19.27 15.80 7.14
C VAL A 231 -19.24 17.19 6.48
N PRO A 232 -18.10 17.78 6.07
CA PRO A 232 -18.12 19.09 5.43
C PRO A 232 -18.95 19.08 4.14
N ALA A 233 -19.81 20.08 3.96
CA ALA A 233 -20.77 20.13 2.85
C ALA A 233 -20.07 20.21 1.48
N GLU A 234 -18.93 20.88 1.43
CA GLU A 234 -18.07 21.01 0.24
C GLU A 234 -17.51 19.67 -0.26
N LEU A 235 -17.51 18.63 0.59
CA LEU A 235 -17.11 17.27 0.24
C LEU A 235 -18.30 16.36 -0.09
N GLY A 236 -19.53 16.88 -0.05
CA GLY A 236 -20.75 16.10 -0.28
C GLY A 236 -20.81 15.40 -1.65
N TRP A 237 -20.20 15.99 -2.67
CA TRP A 237 -20.12 15.43 -4.03
C TRP A 237 -19.35 14.09 -4.11
N LEU A 238 -18.55 13.77 -3.10
CA LEU A 238 -17.88 12.46 -2.97
C LEU A 238 -18.83 11.33 -2.54
N TYR A 239 -20.09 11.65 -2.24
CA TYR A 239 -21.06 10.69 -1.71
C TYR A 239 -22.39 10.69 -2.46
N GLU A 240 -22.62 11.66 -3.34
CA GLU A 240 -23.77 11.72 -4.24
C GLU A 240 -23.30 12.03 -5.68
N PRO A 241 -23.61 11.16 -6.68
CA PRO A 241 -24.23 9.84 -6.52
C PRO A 241 -23.43 8.91 -5.62
N LYS A 242 -24.01 7.78 -5.19
CA LYS A 242 -23.29 6.82 -4.33
C LYS A 242 -21.93 6.43 -4.90
N ILE A 243 -21.00 6.04 -4.02
CA ILE A 243 -19.69 5.50 -4.37
C ILE A 243 -19.91 4.17 -5.09
N ARG A 244 -19.58 4.12 -6.37
CA ARG A 244 -19.71 2.97 -7.28
C ARG A 244 -18.54 2.01 -7.16
N THR A 245 -17.35 2.50 -6.79
CA THR A 245 -16.21 1.63 -6.50
C THR A 245 -16.62 0.61 -5.44
N PRO A 246 -16.48 -0.71 -5.70
CA PRO A 246 -16.86 -1.73 -4.75
C PRO A 246 -16.22 -1.51 -3.37
N THR A 247 -17.04 -1.58 -2.32
CA THR A 247 -16.55 -1.37 -0.95
C THR A 247 -16.78 -2.55 -0.03
N LEU A 248 -15.81 -2.79 0.87
CA LEU A 248 -15.93 -3.71 2.00
C LEU A 248 -15.72 -2.93 3.30
N HIS A 249 -16.69 -2.99 4.20
CA HIS A 249 -16.67 -2.29 5.48
C HIS A 249 -16.54 -3.27 6.63
N PHE A 250 -15.57 -3.04 7.51
CA PHE A 250 -15.44 -3.72 8.79
C PHE A 250 -15.86 -2.77 9.91
N LEU A 251 -16.85 -3.19 10.70
CA LEU A 251 -17.36 -2.45 11.84
C LEU A 251 -17.09 -3.24 13.13
N GLY A 252 -16.55 -2.57 14.14
CA GLY A 252 -16.44 -3.13 15.49
C GLY A 252 -17.73 -2.88 16.27
N SER A 253 -18.38 -3.93 16.77
CA SER A 253 -19.62 -3.78 17.55
C SER A 253 -19.39 -3.14 18.93
N LEU A 254 -18.13 -3.05 19.38
CA LEU A 254 -17.71 -2.41 20.63
C LEU A 254 -16.83 -1.18 20.36
N ASP A 255 -16.89 -0.61 19.15
CA ASP A 255 -16.12 0.57 18.78
C ASP A 255 -16.67 1.82 19.47
N THR A 256 -15.93 2.35 20.43
CA THR A 256 -16.29 3.56 21.19
C THR A 256 -15.63 4.82 20.63
N VAL A 257 -14.75 4.70 19.62
CA VAL A 257 -14.03 5.84 19.03
C VAL A 257 -14.81 6.38 17.84
N VAL A 258 -15.29 5.48 16.98
CA VAL A 258 -16.20 5.81 15.89
C VAL A 258 -17.51 5.10 16.14
N GLU A 259 -18.51 5.87 16.57
CA GLU A 259 -19.86 5.37 16.78
C GLU A 259 -20.39 4.65 15.53
N GLU A 260 -21.02 3.49 15.71
CA GLU A 260 -21.51 2.64 14.61
C GLU A 260 -22.37 3.43 13.62
N GLY A 261 -23.22 4.35 14.10
CA GLY A 261 -24.07 5.19 13.24
C GLY A 261 -23.29 5.99 12.19
N ARG A 262 -22.07 6.47 12.54
CA ARG A 262 -21.21 7.22 11.62
C ARG A 262 -20.61 6.33 10.53
N SER A 263 -20.22 5.10 10.88
CA SER A 263 -19.75 4.11 9.91
C SER A 263 -20.88 3.60 9.02
N ARG A 264 -22.07 3.35 9.59
CA ARG A 264 -23.26 2.96 8.82
C ARG A 264 -23.69 4.04 7.83
N ALA A 265 -23.62 5.31 8.21
CA ALA A 265 -23.89 6.42 7.29
C ALA A 265 -22.93 6.44 6.09
N LEU A 266 -21.67 6.02 6.26
CA LEU A 266 -20.76 5.84 5.12
C LEU A 266 -21.17 4.64 4.25
N VAL A 267 -21.51 3.51 4.87
CA VAL A 267 -22.00 2.31 4.16
C VAL A 267 -23.19 2.65 3.26
N GLU A 268 -24.15 3.43 3.74
CA GLU A 268 -25.35 3.82 2.98
C GLU A 268 -25.05 4.65 1.72
N ARG A 269 -23.89 5.31 1.67
CA ARG A 269 -23.39 6.12 0.55
C ARG A 269 -22.59 5.30 -0.48
N CYS A 270 -22.46 3.99 -0.28
CA CYS A 270 -21.83 3.08 -1.23
C CYS A 270 -22.88 2.27 -1.98
N GLU A 271 -22.61 1.94 -3.25
CA GLU A 271 -23.39 0.98 -4.02
C GLU A 271 -23.02 -0.45 -3.62
N ASP A 272 -24.03 -1.27 -3.34
CA ASP A 272 -23.92 -2.69 -2.96
C ASP A 272 -22.74 -3.04 -2.03
N PRO A 273 -22.56 -2.32 -0.89
CA PRO A 273 -21.42 -2.52 -0.01
C PRO A 273 -21.45 -3.90 0.65
N VAL A 274 -20.28 -4.52 0.78
CA VAL A 274 -20.11 -5.70 1.64
C VAL A 274 -19.82 -5.21 3.06
N VAL A 275 -20.53 -5.76 4.05
CA VAL A 275 -20.40 -5.36 5.44
C VAL A 275 -20.05 -6.56 6.31
N VAL A 276 -19.01 -6.42 7.13
CA VAL A 276 -18.57 -7.41 8.11
C VAL A 276 -18.52 -6.75 9.48
N VAL A 277 -19.20 -7.35 10.46
CA VAL A 277 -19.19 -6.86 11.85
C VAL A 277 -18.36 -7.83 12.70
N HIS A 278 -17.42 -7.30 13.48
CA HIS A 278 -16.61 -8.07 14.42
C HIS A 278 -16.90 -7.67 15.87
N PRO A 279 -16.73 -8.57 16.85
CA PRO A 279 -17.10 -8.31 18.25
C PRO A 279 -16.11 -7.42 19.01
N GLY A 280 -15.25 -6.68 18.29
CA GLY A 280 -14.13 -5.93 18.86
C GLY A 280 -14.38 -4.42 18.92
N GLY A 281 -13.46 -3.70 19.54
CA GLY A 281 -13.42 -2.23 19.55
C GLY A 281 -12.73 -1.64 18.31
N HIS A 282 -12.06 -0.49 18.48
CA HIS A 282 -11.46 0.29 17.39
C HIS A 282 -10.08 -0.24 16.94
N TYR A 283 -10.05 -1.30 16.12
CA TYR A 283 -8.82 -1.85 15.56
C TYR A 283 -9.05 -2.59 14.24
N VAL A 284 -7.97 -2.91 13.52
CA VAL A 284 -8.03 -3.79 12.34
C VAL A 284 -7.94 -5.25 12.79
N PRO A 285 -8.99 -6.07 12.62
CA PRO A 285 -8.93 -7.49 12.96
C PRO A 285 -8.02 -8.26 11.99
N VAL A 286 -7.00 -8.93 12.53
CA VAL A 286 -5.94 -9.60 11.74
C VAL A 286 -5.97 -11.13 11.81
N SER A 287 -6.94 -11.72 12.51
CA SER A 287 -7.08 -13.19 12.59
C SER A 287 -7.61 -13.75 11.26
N LYS A 288 -7.40 -15.06 11.04
CA LYS A 288 -7.80 -15.73 9.79
C LYS A 288 -9.27 -15.53 9.44
N GLU A 289 -10.17 -15.55 10.43
CA GLU A 289 -11.61 -15.44 10.19
C GLU A 289 -12.00 -14.09 9.55
N TRP A 290 -11.24 -13.02 9.80
CA TRP A 290 -11.49 -11.67 9.27
C TRP A 290 -10.73 -11.40 7.97
N VAL A 291 -9.54 -12.00 7.82
CA VAL A 291 -8.75 -11.88 6.58
C VAL A 291 -9.36 -12.69 5.42
N MET A 292 -10.08 -13.78 5.70
CA MET A 292 -10.72 -14.59 4.65
C MET A 292 -11.79 -13.81 3.85
N PRO A 293 -12.75 -13.10 4.49
CA PRO A 293 -13.67 -12.19 3.80
C PRO A 293 -12.94 -11.12 2.97
N LEU A 294 -11.89 -10.50 3.53
CA LEU A 294 -11.07 -9.51 2.81
C LEU A 294 -10.48 -10.10 1.53
N ALA A 295 -9.84 -11.26 1.62
CA ALA A 295 -9.22 -11.91 0.47
C ALA A 295 -10.25 -12.33 -0.59
N GLY A 296 -11.41 -12.84 -0.15
CA GLY A 296 -12.52 -13.21 -1.03
C GLY A 296 -13.09 -12.00 -1.78
N PHE A 297 -13.24 -10.88 -1.09
CA PHE A 297 -13.69 -9.61 -1.68
C PHE A 297 -12.68 -9.08 -2.72
N ILE A 298 -11.40 -8.99 -2.35
CA ILE A 298 -10.34 -8.57 -3.27
C ILE A 298 -10.32 -9.44 -4.52
N ARG A 299 -10.40 -10.77 -4.37
CA ARG A 299 -10.47 -11.69 -5.52
C ARG A 299 -11.66 -11.38 -6.43
N LYS A 300 -12.86 -11.17 -5.86
CA LYS A 300 -14.08 -10.89 -6.64
C LYS A 300 -13.92 -9.62 -7.48
N CYS A 301 -13.44 -8.52 -6.89
CA CYS A 301 -13.12 -7.28 -7.62
C CYS A 301 -11.99 -7.49 -8.65
N LEU A 302 -11.07 -8.41 -8.30
CA LEU A 302 -10.02 -9.04 -9.10
C LEU A 302 -10.51 -9.51 -10.49
N GLU A 303 -11.63 -10.21 -10.47
CA GLU A 303 -12.17 -10.96 -11.60
C GLU A 303 -13.12 -10.10 -12.44
N THR A 304 -14.00 -9.31 -11.81
CA THR A 304 -15.00 -8.49 -12.51
C THR A 304 -14.39 -7.41 -13.40
N GLY A 305 -13.26 -6.82 -12.98
CA GLY A 305 -12.56 -5.80 -13.75
C GLY A 305 -11.70 -6.33 -14.92
N SER A 306 -11.58 -7.66 -15.09
CA SER A 306 -10.83 -8.26 -16.22
C SER A 306 -11.73 -8.74 -17.36
N SER A 307 -13.05 -8.69 -17.18
CA SER A 307 -14.07 -9.11 -18.17
C SER A 307 -14.60 -7.97 -19.05
N SER A 308 -14.07 -6.76 -18.90
CA SER A 308 -14.47 -5.55 -19.65
C SER A 308 -13.34 -4.96 -20.50
N SER A 309 -12.35 -5.77 -20.88
CA SER A 309 -11.27 -5.42 -21.82
C SER A 309 -11.36 -6.23 -23.10
#